data_AF-A0AAD7F7N4-F1
#
_entry.id   AF-A0AAD7F7N4-F1
#
_cell.length_a   1.000
_cell.length_b   1.000
_cell.length_c   1.000
_cell.angle_alpha   90.00
_cell.angle_beta   90.00
_cell.angle_gamma   90.00
#
_symmetry.space_group_name_H-M   'P 1'
#
loop_
_entity.id
_entity.type
_entity.pdbx_description
1 polymer ?
#
loop_
_entity_poly.entity_id
_entity_poly.type
_entity_poly.pdbx_seq_one_letter_code
_entity_poly.pdbx_strand_id
1 'polypeptide(L)' 'LNVTDALGYLDEVKAEYENQPEVYETFLDIMKDFKTLKFDTVGVMERVSQLFHGSPRLIEAFNTFLPVGYRME' A
#
# COMPACT_ATOMS: atom_id res chain seq x y z
N LEU A 1 -0.67 -7.14 13.91
CA LEU A 1 -0.21 -5.97 13.14
C LEU A 1 -0.14 -4.79 14.11
N ASN A 2 1.07 -4.34 14.43
CA ASN A 2 1.25 -3.19 15.32
C ASN A 2 1.19 -1.91 14.50
N VAL A 3 0.63 -0.86 15.10
CA VAL A 3 0.56 0.48 14.49
C VAL A 3 1.96 1.01 14.15
N THR A 4 2.98 0.57 14.89
CA THR A 4 4.39 0.89 14.66
C THR A 4 4.88 0.44 13.28
N ASP A 5 4.56 -0.78 12.84
CA ASP A 5 4.95 -1.29 11.53
C ASP A 5 4.24 -0.54 10.39
N ALA A 6 2.96 -0.18 10.60
CA ALA A 6 2.20 0.58 9.60
C ALA A 6 2.75 2.01 9.41
N LEU A 7 3.18 2.66 10.49
CA LEU A 7 3.82 3.98 10.42
C LEU A 7 5.19 3.90 9.75
N GLY A 8 5.98 2.86 10.04
CA GLY A 8 7.25 2.62 9.36
C GLY A 8 7.08 2.45 7.85
N TYR A 9 6.10 1.64 7.44
CA TYR A 9 5.80 1.45 6.02
C TYR A 9 5.40 2.75 5.31
N LEU A 10 4.59 3.60 5.96
CA LEU A 10 4.21 4.91 5.40
C LEU A 10 5.44 5.83 5.22
N ASP A 11 6.39 5.79 6.14
CA ASP A 11 7.64 6.55 6.03
C ASP A 11 8.49 6.06 4.84
N GLU A 12 8.59 4.74 4.64
CA GLU A 12 9.30 4.15 3.50
C GLU A 12 8.67 4.55 2.16
N VAL A 13 7.34 4.47 2.03
CA VAL A 13 6.63 4.91 0.81
C VAL A 13 6.88 6.40 0.56
N LYS A 14 6.84 7.22 1.61
CA LYS A 14 7.06 8.66 1.51
C LYS A 14 8.50 8.99 1.10
N ALA A 15 9.49 8.24 1.58
CA ALA A 15 10.89 8.42 1.21
C ALA A 15 11.15 7.99 -0.23
N GLU A 16 10.64 6.82 -0.66
CA GLU A 16 10.80 6.32 -2.03
C GLU A 16 10.15 7.28 -3.06
N TYR A 17 9.00 7.84 -2.72
CA TYR A 17 8.26 8.77 -3.57
C TYR A 17 8.37 10.23 -3.12
N GLU A 18 9.49 10.64 -2.49
CA GLU A 18 9.67 12.02 -2.00
C GLU A 18 9.53 13.06 -3.12
N ASN A 19 9.92 12.69 -4.35
CA ASN A 19 9.84 13.52 -5.55
C ASN A 19 8.50 13.39 -6.28
N GLN A 20 7.61 12.49 -5.81
CA GLN A 20 6.32 12.18 -6.44
C GLN A 20 5.21 12.16 -5.37
N PRO A 21 4.84 13.33 -4.80
CA PRO A 21 3.84 13.41 -3.73
C PRO A 21 2.48 12.85 -4.15
N GLU A 22 2.16 12.91 -5.44
CA GLU A 22 0.93 12.36 -6.04
C GLU A 22 0.78 10.85 -5.79
N VAL A 23 1.90 10.10 -5.76
CA VAL A 23 1.90 8.66 -5.50
C VAL A 23 1.51 8.40 -4.05
N TYR A 24 2.12 9.14 -3.11
CA TYR A 24 1.80 9.03 -1.68
C TYR A 24 0.35 9.42 -1.39
N GLU A 25 -0.16 10.50 -2.00
CA GLU A 25 -1.56 10.90 -1.88
C GLU A 25 -2.52 9.83 -2.43
N THR A 26 -2.21 9.26 -3.59
CA THR A 26 -2.99 8.17 -4.20
C THR A 26 -3.01 6.93 -3.31
N PHE A 27 -1.88 6.57 -2.69
CA PHE A 27 -1.82 5.46 -1.73
C PHE A 27 -2.74 5.70 -0.53
N LEU A 28 -2.73 6.90 0.04
CA LEU A 28 -3.60 7.25 1.17
C LEU A 28 -5.09 7.23 0.78
N ASP A 29 -5.42 7.64 -0.44
CA ASP A 29 -6.79 7.58 -0.96
C ASP A 29 -7.27 6.12 -1.07
N ILE A 30 -6.45 5.23 -1.65
CA ILE A 30 -6.72 3.79 -1.72
C ILE A 30 -6.94 3.20 -0.33
N MET A 31 -6.11 3.56 0.66
CA MET A 31 -6.24 3.08 2.03
C MET A 31 -7.51 3.59 2.74
N LYS A 32 -7.94 4.83 2.44
CA LYS A 32 -9.22 5.36 2.93
C LYS A 32 -10.40 4.62 2.32
N ASP A 33 -10.33 4.38 1.02
CA ASP A 33 -11.36 3.67 0.26
C ASP A 33 -11.48 2.19 0.69
N PHE A 34 -10.37 1.56 1.10
CA PHE A 34 -10.40 0.26 1.77
C PHE A 34 -11.11 0.32 3.13
N LYS A 35 -10.79 1.34 3.94
CA LYS A 35 -11.38 1.52 5.28
C LYS A 35 -12.89 1.80 5.23
N THR A 36 -13.37 2.44 4.17
CA THR A 36 -14.81 2.70 3.96
C THR A 36 -15.56 1.49 3.36
N LEU A 37 -14.88 0.35 3.16
CA LEU A 37 -15.42 -0.87 2.52
C LEU A 37 -15.98 -0.60 1.12
N LYS A 38 -15.51 0.46 0.46
CA LYS A 38 -15.95 0.84 -0.88
C LYS A 38 -15.33 -0.06 -1.96
N PHE A 39 -14.21 -0.71 -1.63
CA PHE A 39 -13.52 -1.68 -2.47
C PHE A 39 -13.23 -2.97 -1.69
N ASP A 40 -13.38 -4.11 -2.36
CA ASP A 40 -12.91 -5.39 -1.86
C ASP A 40 -11.38 -5.46 -1.79
N THR A 41 -10.87 -6.37 -0.95
CA THR A 41 -9.43 -6.64 -0.77
C THR A 41 -8.70 -6.80 -2.11
N VAL A 42 -9.33 -7.45 -3.09
CA VAL A 42 -8.77 -7.64 -4.44
C VAL A 42 -8.60 -6.31 -5.19
N GLY A 43 -9.57 -5.40 -5.11
CA GLY A 43 -9.51 -4.11 -5.80
C GLY A 43 -8.45 -3.18 -5.23
N VAL A 44 -8.23 -3.24 -3.91
CA VAL A 44 -7.16 -2.50 -3.23
C VAL A 44 -5.80 -3.06 -3.63
N MET A 45 -5.64 -4.38 -3.66
CA MET A 45 -4.40 -5.04 -4.06
C MET A 45 -3.98 -4.67 -5.49
N GLU A 46 -4.92 -4.72 -6.44
CA GLU A 46 -4.66 -4.33 -7.85
C GLU A 46 -4.17 -2.88 -7.95
N ARG A 47 -4.81 -1.95 -7.24
CA ARG A 47 -4.40 -0.54 -7.28
C ARG A 47 -3.06 -0.29 -6.61
N VAL A 48 -2.78 -0.97 -5.49
CA VAL A 48 -1.48 -0.86 -4.82
C VAL A 48 -0.37 -1.49 -5.65
N SER A 49 -0.61 -2.64 -6.28
CA SER A 49 0.35 -3.28 -7.22
C SER A 49 0.66 -2.34 -8.39
N GLN A 50 -0.35 -1.73 -9.02
CA GLN A 50 -0.12 -0.76 -10.10
C GLN A 50 0.63 0.49 -9.62
N LEU A 51 0.29 1.02 -8.45
CA LEU A 51 0.92 2.21 -7.89
C LEU A 51 2.41 1.98 -7.59
N PHE A 52 2.75 0.78 -7.10
CA PHE A 52 4.10 0.40 -6.71
C PHE A 52 4.79 -0.57 -7.68
N HIS A 53 4.32 -0.64 -8.94
CA HIS A 53 4.86 -1.56 -9.94
C HIS A 53 6.37 -1.37 -10.20
N GLY A 54 6.90 -0.16 -9.98
CA GLY A 54 8.34 0.13 -10.06
C GLY A 54 9.14 -0.18 -8.80
N SER A 55 8.48 -0.55 -7.70
CA SER A 55 9.06 -0.66 -6.36
C SER A 55 8.68 -1.98 -5.70
N PRO A 56 9.31 -3.11 -6.10
CA PRO A 56 8.97 -4.44 -5.59
C PRO A 56 9.14 -4.56 -4.07
N ARG A 57 10.06 -3.79 -3.47
CA ARG A 57 10.24 -3.74 -2.00
C ARG A 57 8.98 -3.30 -1.27
N LEU A 58 8.27 -2.31 -1.80
CA LEU A 58 7.04 -1.80 -1.19
C LEU A 58 5.90 -2.82 -1.33
N ILE A 59 5.81 -3.51 -2.47
CA ILE A 59 4.84 -4.60 -2.66
C ILE A 59 5.12 -5.75 -1.68
N GLU A 60 6.38 -6.16 -1.50
CA GLU A 60 6.76 -7.20 -0.54
C GLU A 60 6.45 -6.79 0.90
N ALA A 61 6.77 -5.55 1.29
CA ALA A 61 6.41 -5.05 2.60
C ALA A 61 4.89 -5.01 2.78
N PHE A 62 4.12 -4.58 1.77
CA PHE A 62 2.65 -4.57 1.83
C PHE A 62 2.04 -5.98 1.93
N ASN A 63 2.67 -7.00 1.34
CA ASN A 63 2.26 -8.41 1.50
C ASN A 63 2.28 -8.88 2.97
N THR A 64 3.11 -8.28 3.84
CA THR A 64 3.13 -8.61 5.27
C THR A 64 1.91 -8.07 6.04
N PHE A 65 1.21 -7.09 5.46
CA PHE A 65 -0.03 -6.53 6.00
C PHE A 65 -1.27 -7.29 5.55
N LEU A 66 -1.15 -8.14 4.52
CA LEU A 66 -2.25 -8.93 4.00
C LEU A 66 -2.47 -10.22 4.82
N PRO A 67 -3.73 -10.65 5.01
CA PRO A 67 -4.03 -11.92 5.65
C PRO A 67 -3.56 -13.10 4.78
N VAL A 68 -3.32 -14.25 5.42
CA VAL A 68 -2.83 -15.45 4.73
C VAL A 68 -3.77 -15.86 3.60
N GLY A 69 -3.23 -16.05 2.40
CA GLY A 69 -4.00 -16.34 1.18
C GLY A 69 -4.14 -15.17 0.20
N TYR A 70 -3.77 -13.95 0.60
CA TYR A 70 -3.69 -12.79 -0.30
C TYR A 70 -2.24 -12.39 -0.53
N ARG A 71 -1.85 -12.26 -1.80
CA ARG A 71 -0.52 -11.83 -2.21
C ARG A 71 -0.61 -10.97 -3.47
N MET A 72 0.16 -9.91 -3.50
CA MET A 72 0.35 -9.04 -4.67
C MET A 72 1.61 -9.47 -5.44
N GLU A 73 1.51 -9.42 -6.76
CA GLU A 73 2.57 -9.64 -7.75
C GLU A 73 2.83 -8.35 -8.54
#